data_AF-A0A0G0YMQ0-F1
#
_entry.id   AF-A0A0G0YMQ0-F1
#
_cell.length_a   1.000
_cell.length_b   1.000
_cell.length_c   1.000
_cell.angle_alpha   90.00
_cell.angle_beta   90.00
_cell.angle_gamma   90.00
#
_symmetry.space_group_name_H-M   'P 1'
#
loop_
_entity.id
_entity.type
_entity.pdbx_description
1 polymer ?
#
loop_
_entity_poly.entity_id
_entity_poly.type
_entity_poly.pdbx_seq_one_letter_code
_entity_poly.pdbx_strand_id
1 'polypeptide(L)'
;KFIEVADKYGLDYRLLPAISCMESTCGKRIIPESYNPFGWGIYGNTHIAFASFDEAIETVGKGLAENYVSKGFDTPREIAPIYTPPNHVNWLNGVNYFYSKMETLEGQI
;
A
#
# COMPACT_ATOMS: atom_id res chain seq x y z
N LYS A 1 -8.74 10.49 -2.18
CA LYS A 1 -8.94 9.06 -2.46
C LYS A 1 -8.41 8.12 -1.37
N PHE A 2 -7.15 8.20 -0.92
CA PHE A 2 -6.62 7.29 0.12
C PHE A 2 -7.48 7.18 1.39
N ILE A 3 -7.82 8.31 2.02
CA ILE A 3 -8.62 8.34 3.25
C ILE A 3 -10.01 7.75 3.00
N GLU A 4 -10.69 8.18 1.93
CA GLU A 4 -12.00 7.65 1.53
C GLU A 4 -12.02 6.12 1.38
N VAL A 5 -10.99 5.55 0.74
CA VAL A 5 -10.88 4.09 0.57
C VAL A 5 -10.55 3.40 1.89
N ALA A 6 -9.71 4.00 2.73
CA ALA A 6 -9.40 3.47 4.04
C ALA A 6 -10.65 3.43 4.93
N ASP A 7 -11.43 4.51 4.99
CA ASP A 7 -12.70 4.59 5.72
C ASP A 7 -13.70 3.55 5.18
N LYS A 8 -13.82 3.45 3.86
CA LYS A 8 -14.73 2.50 3.18
C LYS A 8 -14.44 1.05 3.56
N TYR A 9 -13.18 0.69 3.71
CA TYR A 9 -12.76 -0.71 3.93
C TYR A 9 -12.23 -0.99 5.33
N GLY A 10 -12.33 -0.02 6.26
CA GLY A 10 -11.88 -0.18 7.64
C GLY A 10 -10.36 -0.37 7.76
N LEU A 11 -9.58 0.32 6.93
CA LEU A 11 -8.11 0.29 6.98
C LEU A 11 -7.60 1.47 7.80
N ASP A 12 -6.42 1.32 8.42
CA ASP A 12 -5.67 2.49 8.87
C ASP A 12 -5.33 3.37 7.65
N TYR A 13 -5.73 4.64 7.69
CA TYR A 13 -5.59 5.57 6.57
C TYR A 13 -4.11 5.76 6.14
N ARG A 14 -3.16 5.45 7.01
CA ARG A 14 -1.71 5.53 6.75
C ARG A 14 -1.19 4.38 5.89
N LEU A 15 -1.89 3.25 5.86
CA LEU A 15 -1.39 2.01 5.27
C LEU A 15 -1.15 2.15 3.75
N LEU A 16 -2.19 2.50 2.99
CA LEU A 16 -2.11 2.64 1.54
C LEU A 16 -1.06 3.67 1.08
N PRO A 17 -1.02 4.91 1.60
CA PRO A 17 0.02 5.85 1.19
C PRO A 17 1.43 5.37 1.56
N ALA A 18 1.63 4.76 2.75
CA ALA A 18 2.93 4.22 3.15
C ALA A 18 3.43 3.10 2.21
N ILE A 19 2.55 2.17 1.83
CA ILE A 19 2.87 1.11 0.87
C ILE A 19 3.25 1.73 -0.48
N SER A 20 2.46 2.67 -0.99
CA SER A 20 2.76 3.33 -2.26
C SER A 20 4.12 4.04 -2.25
N CYS A 21 4.49 4.63 -1.11
CA CYS A 21 5.78 5.27 -0.92
C CYS A 21 6.95 4.28 -0.89
N MET A 22 6.79 3.16 -0.19
CA MET A 22 7.78 2.08 -0.16
C MET A 22 8.02 1.48 -1.55
N GLU A 23 6.94 1.21 -2.29
CA GLU A 23 6.99 0.47 -3.55
C GLU A 23 7.51 1.30 -4.73
N SER A 24 7.12 2.57 -4.80
CA SER A 24 7.33 3.38 -6.01
C SER A 24 7.78 4.80 -5.75
N THR A 25 8.29 5.11 -4.55
CA THR A 25 8.56 6.51 -4.15
C THR A 25 7.29 7.39 -4.31
N CYS A 26 6.16 6.84 -3.86
CA CYS A 26 4.83 7.46 -3.85
C CYS A 26 4.31 7.71 -5.27
N GLY A 27 4.48 6.73 -6.17
CA GLY A 27 4.06 6.80 -7.56
C GLY A 27 5.05 7.46 -8.52
N LYS A 28 6.21 7.94 -8.05
CA LYS A 28 7.24 8.55 -8.92
C LYS A 28 7.99 7.54 -9.79
N ARG A 29 8.06 6.28 -9.35
CA ARG A 29 8.75 5.18 -10.03
C ARG A 29 7.80 4.02 -10.27
N ILE A 30 7.01 4.14 -11.33
CA ILE A 30 6.06 3.10 -11.78
C ILE A 30 6.36 2.71 -13.23
N ILE A 31 5.84 1.56 -13.66
CA ILE A 31 5.81 1.23 -15.09
C ILE A 31 4.96 2.31 -15.81
N PRO A 32 5.44 2.92 -16.91
CA PRO A 32 4.69 3.96 -17.62
C PRO A 32 3.27 3.53 -17.97
N GLU A 33 2.31 4.45 -17.82
CA GLU A 33 0.87 4.22 -18.05
C GLU A 33 0.23 3.09 -17.22
N SER A 34 0.92 2.51 -16.24
CA SER A 34 0.34 1.45 -15.39
C SER A 34 -0.55 1.97 -14.27
N TYR A 35 -0.37 3.23 -13.85
CA TYR A 35 -1.04 3.82 -12.69
C TYR A 35 -0.97 2.94 -11.42
N ASN A 36 0.06 2.11 -11.29
CA ASN A 36 0.19 1.11 -10.22
C ASN A 36 1.32 1.49 -9.25
N PRO A 37 1.04 2.31 -8.22
CA PRO A 37 2.07 2.77 -7.29
C PRO A 37 2.41 1.72 -6.21
N PHE A 38 1.73 0.57 -6.18
CA PHE A 38 1.82 -0.44 -5.13
C PHE A 38 2.62 -1.68 -5.54
N GLY A 39 3.04 -1.77 -6.81
CA GLY A 39 3.61 -3.01 -7.34
C GLY A 39 2.61 -4.18 -7.36
N TRP A 40 1.31 -3.89 -7.29
CA TRP A 40 0.28 -4.91 -7.09
C TRP A 40 0.13 -5.79 -8.34
N GLY A 41 0.17 -7.11 -8.16
CA GLY A 41 0.02 -8.07 -9.25
C GLY A 41 1.19 -8.12 -10.25
N ILE A 42 2.39 -7.68 -9.84
CA ILE A 42 3.60 -7.82 -10.66
C ILE A 42 4.26 -9.18 -10.41
N TYR A 43 4.36 -10.00 -11.47
CA TYR A 43 5.00 -11.32 -11.43
C TYR A 43 5.83 -11.55 -12.69
N GLY A 44 7.16 -11.61 -12.55
CA GLY A 44 8.07 -11.73 -13.69
C GLY A 44 7.88 -10.57 -14.68
N ASN A 45 7.46 -10.89 -15.92
CA ASN A 45 7.18 -9.90 -16.96
C ASN A 45 5.70 -9.48 -17.03
N THR A 46 4.85 -10.01 -16.15
CA THR A 46 3.42 -9.68 -16.10
C THR A 46 3.18 -8.60 -15.05
N HIS A 47 2.34 -7.62 -15.36
CA HIS A 47 1.91 -6.58 -14.42
C HIS A 47 0.46 -6.20 -14.66
N ILE A 48 -0.19 -5.71 -13.60
CA ILE A 48 -1.50 -5.05 -13.70
C ILE A 48 -1.27 -3.57 -13.98
N ALA A 49 -1.92 -3.08 -15.03
CA ALA A 49 -2.10 -1.65 -15.30
C ALA A 49 -3.55 -1.27 -14.95
N PHE A 50 -3.72 -0.19 -14.22
CA PHE A 50 -5.00 0.42 -13.89
C PHE A 50 -5.30 1.58 -14.84
N ALA A 51 -6.56 1.94 -14.99
CA ALA A 51 -7.01 3.10 -15.74
C ALA A 51 -6.72 4.43 -15.02
N SER A 52 -6.52 4.42 -13.71
CA SER A 52 -6.13 5.60 -12.93
C SER A 52 -5.53 5.24 -11.57
N PHE A 53 -4.89 6.21 -10.92
CA PHE A 53 -4.45 6.05 -9.53
C PHE A 53 -5.62 5.79 -8.59
N ASP A 54 -6.80 6.38 -8.85
CA ASP A 54 -7.97 6.17 -8.00
C ASP A 54 -8.48 4.73 -8.07
N GLU A 55 -8.44 4.12 -9.26
CA GLU A 55 -8.77 2.69 -9.43
C GLU A 55 -7.74 1.80 -8.74
N ALA A 56 -6.44 2.13 -8.84
CA ALA A 56 -5.40 1.40 -8.16
C ALA A 56 -5.59 1.43 -6.63
N ILE A 57 -5.83 2.62 -6.07
CA ILE A 57 -6.06 2.81 -4.62
C ILE A 57 -7.30 2.02 -4.18
N GLU A 58 -8.40 2.11 -4.91
CA GLU A 58 -9.64 1.38 -4.63
C GLU A 58 -9.42 -0.15 -4.67
N THR A 59 -8.76 -0.65 -5.72
CA THR A 59 -8.54 -2.08 -5.93
C THR A 59 -7.60 -2.66 -4.87
N VAL A 60 -6.50 -1.97 -4.57
CA VAL A 60 -5.53 -2.43 -3.56
C VAL A 60 -6.11 -2.30 -2.17
N GLY A 61 -6.85 -1.22 -1.86
CA GLY A 61 -7.55 -1.07 -0.58
C GLY A 61 -8.54 -2.20 -0.32
N LYS A 62 -9.40 -2.50 -1.29
CA LYS A 62 -10.30 -3.66 -1.22
C LYS A 62 -9.53 -4.97 -1.03
N GLY A 63 -8.47 -5.17 -1.81
CA GLY A 63 -7.63 -6.36 -1.75
C GLY A 63 -6.98 -6.57 -0.38
N LEU A 64 -6.46 -5.51 0.25
CA LEU A 64 -5.92 -5.55 1.61
C LEU A 64 -6.99 -5.90 2.63
N ALA A 65 -8.16 -5.27 2.53
CA ALA A 65 -9.26 -5.54 3.45
C ALA A 65 -9.75 -6.99 3.38
N GLU A 66 -10.00 -7.49 2.17
CA GLU A 66 -10.57 -8.82 1.95
C GLU A 66 -9.57 -9.95 2.19
N ASN A 67 -8.29 -9.74 1.87
CA ASN A 67 -7.31 -10.84 1.88
C ASN A 67 -6.36 -10.84 3.08
N TYR A 68 -6.27 -9.72 3.81
CA TYR A 68 -5.33 -9.53 4.93
C TYR A 68 -6.11 -9.17 6.21
N VAL A 69 -6.78 -8.02 6.22
CA VAL A 69 -7.45 -7.50 7.43
C VAL A 69 -8.57 -8.42 7.89
N SER A 70 -9.38 -8.95 6.97
CA SER A 70 -10.45 -9.93 7.28
C SER A 70 -9.92 -11.21 7.96
N LYS A 71 -8.62 -11.48 7.86
CA LYS A 71 -7.93 -12.64 8.44
C LYS A 71 -7.12 -12.27 9.70
N GLY A 72 -7.23 -11.03 10.17
CA GLY A 72 -6.52 -10.52 11.35
C GLY A 72 -5.11 -10.01 11.07
N PHE A 73 -4.76 -9.70 9.82
CA PHE A 73 -3.48 -9.07 9.47
C PHE A 73 -3.72 -7.59 9.15
N ASP A 74 -3.76 -6.74 10.18
CA ASP A 74 -4.16 -5.33 10.07
C ASP A 74 -3.01 -4.34 10.30
N THR A 75 -1.83 -4.83 10.71
CA THR A 75 -0.63 -4.01 10.83
C THR A 75 0.36 -4.23 9.69
N PRO A 76 1.24 -3.24 9.37
CA PRO A 76 2.34 -3.46 8.43
C PRO A 76 3.19 -4.69 8.75
N ARG A 77 3.41 -4.98 10.04
CA ARG A 77 4.21 -6.11 10.52
C ARG A 77 3.59 -7.45 10.13
N GLU A 78 2.27 -7.57 10.19
CA GLU A 78 1.53 -8.78 9.84
C GLU A 78 1.35 -8.92 8.32
N ILE A 79 1.20 -7.80 7.61
CA ILE A 79 1.05 -7.78 6.16
C ILE A 79 2.36 -8.14 5.45
N ALA A 80 3.51 -7.64 5.93
CA ALA A 80 4.78 -7.75 5.22
C ALA A 80 5.18 -9.19 4.82
N PRO A 81 5.09 -10.21 5.70
CA PRO A 81 5.45 -11.59 5.33
C PRO A 81 4.61 -12.17 4.19
N ILE A 82 3.39 -11.67 4.00
CA ILE A 82 2.44 -12.15 2.98
C ILE A 82 2.57 -11.32 1.70
N TYR A 83 2.71 -10.00 1.81
CA TYR A 83 2.75 -9.08 0.68
C TYR A 83 4.04 -9.21 -0.13
N THR A 84 5.19 -9.41 0.52
CA THR A 84 6.51 -9.34 -0.15
C THR A 84 7.54 -10.37 0.37
N PRO A 85 7.28 -11.68 0.20
CA PRO A 85 8.31 -12.69 0.40
C PRO A 85 9.36 -12.65 -0.74
N PRO A 86 10.67 -12.83 -0.48
CA PRO A 86 11.30 -13.05 0.83
C PRO A 86 11.71 -11.75 1.56
N ASN A 87 11.60 -10.58 0.92
CA ASN A 87 12.18 -9.31 1.38
C ASN A 87 11.34 -8.50 2.40
N HIS A 88 10.46 -9.20 3.12
CA HIS A 88 9.48 -8.61 4.05
C HIS A 88 10.08 -7.68 5.11
N VAL A 89 11.32 -7.93 5.59
CA VAL A 89 11.96 -7.07 6.60
C VAL A 89 12.28 -5.68 6.05
N ASN A 90 12.89 -5.59 4.87
CA ASN A 90 13.24 -4.29 4.28
C ASN A 90 12.00 -3.51 3.87
N TRP A 91 11.00 -4.21 3.33
CA TRP A 91 9.71 -3.62 3.01
C TRP A 91 9.01 -3.06 4.25
N LEU A 92 8.96 -3.85 5.34
CA LEU A 92 8.37 -3.42 6.60
C LEU A 92 9.05 -2.15 7.14
N ASN A 93 10.39 -2.10 7.08
CA ASN A 93 11.14 -0.94 7.54
C ASN A 93 10.78 0.34 6.75
N GLY A 94 10.66 0.23 5.42
CA GLY A 94 10.31 1.39 4.60
C GLY A 94 8.84 1.79 4.73
N VAL A 95 7.90 0.85 4.85
CA VAL A 95 6.51 1.17 5.17
C VAL A 95 6.42 1.89 6.51
N ASN A 96 7.06 1.37 7.56
CA ASN A 96 7.07 2.00 8.89
C ASN A 96 7.71 3.40 8.88
N TYR A 97 8.72 3.64 8.03
CA TYR A 97 9.30 4.96 7.86
C TYR A 97 8.24 5.98 7.43
N PHE A 98 7.45 5.70 6.38
CA PHE A 98 6.40 6.60 5.94
C PHE A 98 5.21 6.66 6.91
N TYR A 99 4.86 5.52 7.49
CA TYR A 99 3.79 5.40 8.48
C TYR A 99 3.99 6.32 9.68
N SER A 100 5.19 6.29 10.28
CA SER A 100 5.55 7.12 11.43
C SER A 100 5.65 8.62 11.09
N LYS A 101 6.02 8.95 9.85
CA LYS A 101 6.05 10.35 9.37
C LYS A 101 4.66 10.95 9.27
N MET A 102 3.64 10.17 8.89
CA MET A 102 2.26 10.66 8.87
C MET A 102 1.71 10.87 10.28
N GLU A 103 2.03 9.97 11.22
CA GLU A 103 1.66 10.11 12.63
C GLU A 103 2.27 11.36 13.29
N THR A 104 3.54 11.63 13.02
CA THR A 104 4.21 12.82 13.57
C THR A 104 3.68 14.13 12.99
N LEU A 105 3.12 14.12 11.77
CA LEU A 105 2.49 15.30 11.18
C LEU A 105 1.13 15.59 11.82
N GLU A 106 0.33 14.58 12.18
CA GLU A 106 -0.93 14.81 12.90
C GLU A 106 -0.73 15.49 14.26
N GLY A 107 0.31 15.12 15.01
CA GLY A 107 0.60 15.73 16.32
C GLY A 107 1.07 17.20 16.25
N GLN A 108 1.20 17.78 15.06
CA GLN A 108 1.66 19.16 14.84
C GLN A 108 0.57 20.09 14.27
N ILE A 109 -0.64 19.59 14.04
CA ILE A 109 -1.78 20.35 13.48
C ILE A 109 -2.82 20.55 14.59
#